data_AF-A0A3F2RLV6-F1
#
_entry.id   AF-A0A3F2RLV6-F1
#
_cell.length_a   1.000
_cell.length_b   1.000
_cell.length_c   1.000
_cell.angle_alpha   90.00
_cell.angle_beta   90.00
_cell.angle_gamma   90.00
#
_symmetry.space_group_name_H-M   'P 1'
#
loop_
_entity.id
_entity.type
_entity.pdbx_description
1 polymer ?
#
loop_
_entity_poly.entity_id
_entity_poly.type
_entity_poly.pdbx_seq_one_letter_code
_entity_poly.pdbx_strand_id
1 'polypeptide(L)'
;MDLRTLREQLHAHMLTPAEFIRKGRLIFQNAVKFNCADDPASIQVREMSEHLMWYFDSLCAELQLFPTPEVSTEQGRTKREQLRRERTEFVATVPVELKAKECQKLLRVLNSQKHDKNCWPFRKPVRMLFPGLSPDYFDIITTPMDLSTIAEKLNEFEYKVHGEFIQDVRLTFENAMIYNRADKEREGWSVYSAAVLMLAVVDDLWGDVTLEVMEKFRRRELLRKERMSEAKRKRADGSEVGATRVKLQLMPSRPNMERMNKSERKAEEKRRKRARREEEIARSEKRRRTAVAATDDALREAELRSRRKLQKQEMAEAVHLREQRELRAAKEEAERVRRAQMKLNAAAWTGVLLPAAATTAGKATSFWSKKRAKLHIPATFQPPAINA
;
A
#
# COMPACT_ATOMS: atom_id res chain seq x y z
N MET A 1 -0.95 5.54 -35.27
CA MET A 1 -0.08 5.94 -34.15
C MET A 1 -0.21 4.90 -33.07
N ASP A 2 0.91 4.32 -32.63
CA ASP A 2 0.99 3.30 -31.58
C ASP A 2 2.24 3.54 -30.71
N LEU A 3 2.36 2.77 -29.62
CA LEU A 3 3.45 2.94 -28.64
C LEU A 3 4.83 2.64 -29.21
N ARG A 4 4.96 1.72 -30.18
CA ARG A 4 6.24 1.40 -30.80
C ARG A 4 6.70 2.57 -31.65
N THR A 5 5.84 3.07 -32.52
CA THR A 5 6.15 4.25 -33.35
C THR A 5 6.44 5.49 -32.50
N LEU A 6 5.70 5.70 -31.39
CA LEU A 6 5.97 6.83 -30.49
C LEU A 6 7.36 6.72 -29.86
N ARG A 7 7.72 5.51 -29.41
CA ARG A 7 9.02 5.23 -28.82
C ARG A 7 10.17 5.43 -29.81
N GLU A 8 10.01 4.96 -31.05
CA GLU A 8 11.00 5.16 -32.12
C GLU A 8 11.22 6.65 -32.40
N GLN A 9 10.14 7.43 -32.50
CA GLN A 9 10.23 8.87 -32.71
C GLN A 9 10.88 9.61 -31.54
N LEU A 10 10.64 9.15 -30.31
CA LEU A 10 11.28 9.69 -29.11
C LEU A 10 12.80 9.40 -29.11
N HIS A 11 13.21 8.16 -29.40
CA HIS A 11 14.63 7.80 -29.48
C HIS A 11 15.37 8.50 -30.63
N ALA A 12 14.67 8.80 -31.73
CA ALA A 12 15.21 9.57 -32.84
C ALA A 12 15.22 11.09 -32.58
N HIS A 13 14.84 11.55 -31.37
CA HIS A 13 14.74 12.97 -31.01
C HIS A 13 13.86 13.79 -31.95
N MET A 14 12.85 13.16 -32.58
CA MET A 14 11.94 13.80 -33.55
C MET A 14 10.69 14.41 -32.92
N LEU A 15 10.61 14.48 -31.59
CA LEU A 15 9.42 14.94 -30.89
C LEU A 15 9.76 16.12 -29.98
N THR A 16 9.01 17.21 -30.18
CA THR A 16 8.84 18.22 -29.14
C THR A 16 7.97 17.66 -27.98
N PRO A 17 8.04 18.23 -26.77
CA PRO A 17 7.14 17.85 -25.67
C PRO A 17 5.65 17.93 -26.07
N ALA A 18 5.29 18.95 -26.84
CA ALA A 18 3.95 19.14 -27.40
C ALA A 18 3.50 17.97 -28.27
N GLU A 19 4.36 17.55 -29.19
CA GLU A 19 4.07 16.43 -30.09
C GLU A 19 4.04 15.10 -29.35
N PHE A 20 4.93 14.90 -28.37
CA PHE A 20 4.92 13.71 -27.54
C PHE A 20 3.59 13.55 -26.80
N ILE A 21 3.11 14.62 -26.12
CA ILE A 21 1.83 14.62 -25.41
C ILE A 21 0.67 14.36 -26.38
N ARG A 22 0.64 15.09 -27.50
CA ARG A 22 -0.44 14.98 -28.50
C ARG A 22 -0.49 13.57 -29.11
N LYS A 23 0.65 13.04 -29.55
CA LYS A 23 0.72 11.70 -30.16
C LYS A 23 0.46 10.59 -29.13
N GLY A 24 0.91 10.77 -27.88
CA GLY A 24 0.62 9.85 -26.78
C GLY A 24 -0.88 9.73 -26.51
N ARG A 25 -1.58 10.86 -26.36
CA ARG A 25 -3.05 10.89 -26.20
C ARG A 25 -3.78 10.27 -27.40
N LEU A 26 -3.32 10.55 -28.62
CA LEU A 26 -3.93 10.06 -29.85
C LEU A 26 -4.02 8.53 -29.90
N ILE A 27 -3.04 7.81 -29.33
CA ILE A 27 -3.06 6.33 -29.27
C ILE A 27 -4.32 5.85 -28.55
N PHE A 28 -4.58 6.39 -27.36
CA PHE A 28 -5.72 5.98 -26.53
C PHE A 28 -7.05 6.52 -27.07
N GLN A 29 -7.07 7.75 -27.58
CA GLN A 29 -8.27 8.33 -28.20
C GLN A 29 -8.73 7.53 -29.42
N ASN A 30 -7.80 7.07 -30.27
CA ASN A 30 -8.14 6.22 -31.40
C ASN A 30 -8.72 4.87 -30.95
N ALA A 31 -8.17 4.28 -29.90
CA ALA A 31 -8.68 3.03 -29.34
C ALA A 31 -10.12 3.20 -28.80
N VAL A 32 -10.39 4.29 -28.07
CA VAL A 32 -11.75 4.60 -27.59
C VAL A 32 -12.72 4.83 -28.74
N LYS A 33 -12.32 5.63 -29.75
CA LYS A 33 -13.17 5.99 -30.88
C LYS A 33 -13.50 4.81 -31.80
N PHE A 34 -12.52 3.95 -32.06
CA PHE A 34 -12.71 2.76 -32.91
C PHE A 34 -13.59 1.71 -32.25
N ASN A 35 -13.40 1.49 -30.94
CA ASN A 35 -14.16 0.50 -30.17
C ASN A 35 -15.43 1.14 -29.58
N CYS A 36 -16.26 1.79 -30.39
CA CYS A 36 -17.47 2.50 -29.92
C CYS A 36 -18.71 1.60 -29.72
N ALA A 37 -18.65 0.34 -30.16
CA ALA A 37 -19.76 -0.60 -30.01
C ALA A 37 -20.00 -1.02 -28.55
N ASP A 38 -21.22 -1.40 -28.20
CA ASP A 38 -21.56 -1.83 -26.82
C ASP A 38 -21.33 -3.32 -26.57
N ASP A 39 -20.56 -3.98 -27.43
CA ASP A 39 -20.12 -5.33 -27.15
C ASP A 39 -19.09 -5.33 -26.00
N PRO A 40 -19.01 -6.42 -25.22
CA PRO A 40 -18.15 -6.40 -24.04
C PRO A 40 -16.64 -6.30 -24.35
N ALA A 41 -16.18 -6.67 -25.55
CA ALA A 41 -14.79 -6.49 -25.93
C ALA A 41 -14.49 -5.01 -26.23
N SER A 42 -15.37 -4.33 -26.95
CA SER A 42 -15.26 -2.89 -27.18
C SER A 42 -15.28 -2.09 -25.89
N ILE A 43 -16.22 -2.38 -24.97
CA ILE A 43 -16.29 -1.73 -23.65
C ILE A 43 -14.97 -1.90 -22.89
N GLN A 44 -14.42 -3.10 -22.87
CA GLN A 44 -13.15 -3.40 -22.19
C GLN A 44 -11.99 -2.57 -22.75
N VAL A 45 -11.90 -2.46 -24.08
CA VAL A 45 -10.85 -1.66 -24.73
C VAL A 45 -11.02 -0.18 -24.38
N ARG A 46 -12.25 0.34 -24.33
CA ARG A 46 -12.51 1.73 -23.91
C ARG A 46 -12.08 1.97 -22.47
N GLU A 47 -12.54 1.16 -21.51
CA GLU A 47 -12.20 1.31 -20.09
C GLU A 47 -10.67 1.23 -19.86
N MET A 48 -9.98 0.31 -20.53
CA MET A 48 -8.52 0.20 -20.45
C MET A 48 -7.83 1.42 -21.06
N SER A 49 -8.30 1.90 -22.22
CA SER A 49 -7.70 3.05 -22.91
C SER A 49 -7.88 4.34 -22.12
N GLU A 50 -9.04 4.55 -21.50
CA GLU A 50 -9.30 5.68 -20.60
C GLU A 50 -8.39 5.65 -19.38
N HIS A 51 -8.22 4.48 -18.76
CA HIS A 51 -7.29 4.30 -17.66
C HIS A 51 -5.84 4.62 -18.04
N LEU A 52 -5.36 4.10 -19.17
CA LEU A 52 -4.01 4.36 -19.67
C LEU A 52 -3.80 5.83 -20.07
N MET A 53 -4.82 6.48 -20.63
CA MET A 53 -4.78 7.90 -20.95
C MET A 53 -4.66 8.75 -19.67
N TRP A 54 -5.44 8.45 -18.63
CA TRP A 54 -5.31 9.10 -17.33
C TRP A 54 -3.91 8.89 -16.72
N TYR A 55 -3.36 7.68 -16.82
CA TYR A 55 -2.03 7.38 -16.29
C TYR A 55 -0.94 8.15 -17.06
N PHE A 56 -1.05 8.20 -18.39
CA PHE A 56 -0.16 9.00 -19.24
C PHE A 56 -0.21 10.49 -18.88
N ASP A 57 -1.40 11.08 -18.77
CA ASP A 57 -1.57 12.49 -18.41
C ASP A 57 -1.02 12.79 -17.01
N SER A 58 -1.20 11.87 -16.06
CA SER A 58 -0.66 12.00 -14.70
C SER A 58 0.87 11.94 -14.69
N LEU A 59 1.48 11.06 -15.50
CA LEU A 59 2.94 11.00 -15.67
C LEU A 59 3.49 12.27 -16.33
N CYS A 60 2.83 12.78 -17.37
CA CYS A 60 3.22 14.04 -17.99
C CYS A 60 3.18 15.19 -16.98
N ALA A 61 2.16 15.25 -16.13
CA ALA A 61 2.06 16.26 -15.07
C ALA A 61 3.18 16.13 -14.02
N GLU A 62 3.51 14.92 -13.58
CA GLU A 62 4.61 14.70 -12.62
C GLU A 62 5.99 15.07 -13.21
N LEU A 63 6.21 14.75 -14.48
CA LEU A 63 7.42 15.12 -15.23
C LEU A 63 7.43 16.57 -15.70
N GLN A 64 6.40 17.36 -15.37
CA GLN A 64 6.26 18.76 -15.77
C GLN A 64 6.36 18.96 -17.31
N LEU A 65 5.80 18.01 -18.07
CA LEU A 65 5.72 18.07 -19.52
C LEU A 65 4.46 18.83 -19.94
N PHE A 66 4.64 19.99 -20.55
CA PHE A 66 3.54 20.85 -21.00
C PHE A 66 3.54 21.07 -22.52
N PRO A 67 2.35 21.27 -23.15
CA PRO A 67 2.24 21.39 -24.61
C PRO A 67 2.84 22.66 -25.21
N THR A 68 2.92 23.76 -24.47
CA THR A 68 3.59 24.99 -24.91
C THR A 68 4.37 25.59 -23.74
N PRO A 69 5.49 26.31 -24.00
CA PRO A 69 6.22 27.03 -22.96
C PRO A 69 5.38 28.17 -22.34
N GLU A 70 4.40 28.68 -23.08
CA GLU A 70 3.61 29.89 -22.79
C GLU A 70 2.27 29.62 -22.09
N VAL A 71 1.80 28.36 -22.06
CA VAL A 71 0.74 27.96 -21.12
C VAL A 71 1.39 28.07 -19.74
N SER A 72 1.20 29.25 -19.15
CA SER A 72 1.78 29.73 -17.91
C SER A 72 2.18 28.57 -17.00
N THR A 73 3.47 28.50 -16.66
CA THR A 73 4.02 27.53 -15.69
C THR A 73 3.13 27.35 -14.47
N GLU A 74 2.38 28.40 -14.11
CA GLU A 74 1.29 28.41 -13.16
C GLU A 74 0.15 27.43 -13.46
N GLN A 75 -0.54 27.49 -14.62
CA GLN A 75 -1.62 26.54 -14.97
C GLN A 75 -1.15 25.08 -14.97
N GLY A 76 0.07 24.83 -15.45
CA GLY A 76 0.70 23.51 -15.41
C GLY A 76 0.95 23.00 -13.99
N ARG A 77 1.46 23.88 -13.11
CA ARG A 77 1.66 23.60 -11.68
C ARG A 77 0.32 23.36 -10.97
N THR A 78 -0.67 24.20 -11.20
CA THR A 78 -2.02 24.04 -10.64
C THR A 78 -2.62 22.70 -11.03
N LYS A 79 -2.43 22.26 -12.29
CA LYS A 79 -2.94 20.95 -12.72
C LYS A 79 -2.21 19.79 -12.03
N ARG A 80 -0.89 19.86 -11.89
CA ARG A 80 -0.10 18.86 -11.16
C ARG A 80 -0.53 18.77 -9.69
N GLU A 81 -0.70 19.91 -9.03
CA GLU A 81 -1.15 19.99 -7.64
C GLU A 81 -2.58 19.46 -7.46
N GLN A 82 -3.49 19.80 -8.36
CA GLN A 82 -4.85 19.25 -8.37
C GLN A 82 -4.81 17.72 -8.44
N LEU A 83 -4.06 17.16 -9.40
CA LEU A 83 -3.94 15.72 -9.54
C LEU A 83 -3.31 15.08 -8.29
N ARG A 84 -2.25 15.68 -7.74
CA ARG A 84 -1.63 15.19 -6.48
C ARG A 84 -2.62 15.18 -5.32
N ARG A 85 -3.47 16.21 -5.19
CA ARG A 85 -4.50 16.28 -4.15
C ARG A 85 -5.52 15.15 -4.29
N GLU A 86 -6.09 14.99 -5.49
CA GLU A 86 -7.05 13.92 -5.77
C GLU A 86 -6.47 12.53 -5.47
N ARG A 87 -5.22 12.28 -5.87
CA ARG A 87 -4.54 11.02 -5.59
C ARG A 87 -4.23 10.84 -4.11
N THR A 88 -3.85 11.90 -3.40
CA THR A 88 -3.54 11.86 -1.96
C THR A 88 -4.79 11.50 -1.16
N GLU A 89 -5.93 12.12 -1.46
CA GLU A 89 -7.21 11.83 -0.82
C GLU A 89 -7.63 10.38 -1.04
N PHE A 90 -7.49 9.88 -2.27
CA PHE A 90 -7.75 8.48 -2.57
C PHE A 90 -6.82 7.56 -1.76
N VAL A 91 -5.51 7.76 -1.85
CA VAL A 91 -4.48 6.90 -1.23
C VAL A 91 -4.54 6.91 0.29
N ALA A 92 -5.02 8.00 0.91
CA ALA A 92 -5.25 8.07 2.35
C ALA A 92 -6.19 6.96 2.87
N THR A 93 -7.08 6.45 2.01
CA THR A 93 -8.03 5.38 2.35
C THR A 93 -7.59 3.99 1.88
N VAL A 94 -6.52 3.90 1.07
CA VAL A 94 -6.08 2.64 0.47
C VAL A 94 -5.25 1.83 1.48
N PRO A 95 -5.59 0.56 1.74
CA PRO A 95 -4.83 -0.29 2.65
C PRO A 95 -3.39 -0.49 2.19
N VAL A 96 -2.45 -0.49 3.14
CA VAL A 96 -1.04 -0.84 2.84
C VAL A 96 -0.94 -2.35 2.63
N GLU A 97 -0.34 -2.77 1.52
CA GLU A 97 -0.07 -4.20 1.30
C GLU A 97 1.05 -4.69 2.21
N LEU A 98 1.05 -5.98 2.57
CA LEU A 98 2.09 -6.60 3.41
C LEU A 98 3.51 -6.18 2.99
N LYS A 99 3.86 -6.28 1.70
CA LYS A 99 5.22 -5.95 1.24
C LYS A 99 5.49 -4.45 1.09
N ALA A 100 4.48 -3.60 1.24
CA ALA A 100 4.51 -2.13 1.20
C ALA A 100 5.61 -1.52 0.30
N LYS A 101 5.74 -2.00 -0.93
CA LYS A 101 6.94 -1.79 -1.76
C LYS A 101 7.18 -0.31 -2.07
N GLU A 102 6.11 0.42 -2.23
CA GLU A 102 6.04 1.85 -2.51
C GLU A 102 6.56 2.65 -1.30
N CYS A 103 6.09 2.32 -0.10
CA CYS A 103 6.55 2.92 1.16
C CYS A 103 8.03 2.60 1.43
N GLN A 104 8.43 1.34 1.22
CA GLN A 104 9.83 0.91 1.34
C GLN A 104 10.75 1.60 0.32
N LYS A 105 10.27 1.84 -0.91
CA LYS A 105 11.01 2.60 -1.93
C LYS A 105 11.20 4.04 -1.47
N LEU A 106 10.16 4.69 -0.95
CA LEU A 106 10.26 6.05 -0.41
C LEU A 106 11.32 6.14 0.70
N LEU A 107 11.24 5.27 1.72
CA LEU A 107 12.23 5.24 2.81
C LEU A 107 13.66 4.99 2.32
N ARG A 108 13.84 4.12 1.32
CA ARG A 108 15.15 3.88 0.71
C ARG A 108 15.71 5.12 0.02
N VAL A 109 14.87 5.90 -0.67
CA VAL A 109 15.32 7.13 -1.32
C VAL A 109 15.71 8.18 -0.27
N LEU A 110 14.89 8.37 0.77
CA LEU A 110 15.22 9.29 1.87
C LEU A 110 16.56 8.92 2.52
N ASN A 111 16.82 7.62 2.72
CA ASN A 111 18.06 7.12 3.32
C ASN A 111 19.23 6.98 2.34
N SER A 112 19.07 7.34 1.07
CA SER A 112 20.13 7.19 0.07
C SER A 112 21.29 8.17 0.28
N GLN A 113 22.46 7.85 -0.30
CA GLN A 113 23.66 8.70 -0.26
C GLN A 113 23.40 10.11 -0.80
N LYS A 114 22.48 10.26 -1.76
CA LYS A 114 22.07 11.55 -2.33
C LYS A 114 21.58 12.53 -1.26
N HIS A 115 20.92 12.02 -0.23
CA HIS A 115 20.29 12.84 0.82
C HIS A 115 21.06 12.79 2.15
N ASP A 116 22.21 12.13 2.22
CA ASP A 116 22.95 11.85 3.46
C ASP A 116 23.22 13.12 4.28
N LYS A 117 23.72 14.18 3.62
CA LYS A 117 24.02 15.49 4.23
C LYS A 117 22.84 16.09 5.01
N ASN A 118 21.62 15.89 4.52
CA ASN A 118 20.41 16.49 5.12
C ASN A 118 19.56 15.47 5.89
N CYS A 119 19.73 14.18 5.66
CA CYS A 119 18.86 13.15 6.22
C CYS A 119 19.39 12.51 7.50
N TRP A 120 20.71 12.54 7.72
CA TRP A 120 21.34 11.87 8.87
C TRP A 120 20.72 12.19 10.25
N PRO A 121 20.24 13.41 10.58
CA PRO A 121 19.65 13.71 11.89
C PRO A 121 18.31 13.00 12.14
N PHE A 122 17.66 12.52 11.08
CA PHE A 122 16.30 11.98 11.11
C PHE A 122 16.27 10.44 11.02
N ARG A 123 17.45 9.81 10.91
CA ARG A 123 17.56 8.36 10.65
C ARG A 123 17.25 7.49 11.86
N LYS A 124 17.42 8.02 13.06
CA LYS A 124 17.30 7.30 14.33
C LYS A 124 16.61 8.19 15.36
N PRO A 125 16.07 7.61 16.45
CA PRO A 125 15.43 8.38 17.49
C PRO A 125 16.36 9.47 18.03
N VAL A 126 15.79 10.64 18.30
CA VAL A 126 16.53 11.82 18.77
C VAL A 126 17.36 11.52 20.03
N ARG A 127 16.83 10.72 20.98
CA ARG A 127 17.58 10.30 22.18
C ARG A 127 18.85 9.51 21.87
N MET A 128 18.87 8.76 20.76
CA MET A 128 20.01 7.94 20.36
C MET A 128 21.08 8.78 19.64
N LEU A 129 20.66 9.74 18.81
CA LEU A 129 21.60 10.59 18.05
C LEU A 129 22.13 11.76 18.88
N PHE A 130 21.33 12.28 19.80
CA PHE A 130 21.62 13.49 20.57
C PHE A 130 21.42 13.22 22.08
N PRO A 131 22.30 12.41 22.71
CA PRO A 131 22.16 12.05 24.12
C PRO A 131 22.31 13.24 25.09
N GLY A 132 22.96 14.33 24.64
CA GLY A 132 23.09 15.59 25.39
C GLY A 132 22.03 16.64 25.02
N LEU A 133 20.95 16.25 24.33
CA LEU A 133 19.89 17.19 23.97
C LEU A 133 19.22 17.73 25.24
N SER A 134 18.81 18.99 25.15
CA SER A 134 18.11 19.66 26.24
C SER A 134 16.87 18.86 26.69
N PRO A 135 16.60 18.74 28.01
CA PRO A 135 15.48 17.97 28.54
C PRO A 135 14.11 18.41 28.01
N ASP A 136 13.98 19.69 27.64
CA ASP A 136 12.76 20.32 27.13
C ASP A 136 12.28 19.77 25.77
N TYR A 137 13.11 19.01 25.05
CA TYR A 137 12.71 18.43 23.76
C TYR A 137 11.41 17.62 23.86
N PHE A 138 11.25 16.79 24.90
CA PHE A 138 10.05 15.96 25.08
C PHE A 138 8.88 16.72 25.71
N ASP A 139 9.11 17.94 26.20
CA ASP A 139 8.05 18.85 26.62
C ASP A 139 7.47 19.62 25.42
N ILE A 140 8.31 19.91 24.42
CA ILE A 140 7.93 20.61 23.18
C ILE A 140 7.36 19.63 22.14
N ILE A 141 8.05 18.51 21.91
CA ILE A 141 7.70 17.50 20.90
C ILE A 141 6.94 16.35 21.57
N THR A 142 5.62 16.35 21.39
CA THR A 142 4.71 15.39 22.02
C THR A 142 4.75 14.01 21.40
N THR A 143 4.98 13.93 20.09
CA THR A 143 5.02 12.67 19.33
C THR A 143 6.33 12.56 18.55
N PRO A 144 7.44 12.14 19.19
CA PRO A 144 8.71 11.94 18.51
C PRO A 144 8.59 10.90 17.39
N MET A 145 9.25 11.15 16.26
CA MET A 145 9.27 10.24 15.12
C MET A 145 10.61 10.33 14.37
N ASP A 146 11.03 9.21 13.77
CA ASP A 146 12.25 9.09 12.98
C ASP A 146 12.13 7.98 11.93
N LEU A 147 13.01 7.98 10.93
CA LEU A 147 12.93 7.06 9.79
C LEU A 147 13.16 5.59 10.16
N SER A 148 13.92 5.30 11.22
CA SER A 148 14.10 3.91 11.67
C SER A 148 12.86 3.38 12.36
N THR A 149 12.24 4.19 13.23
CA THR A 149 10.95 3.87 13.85
C THR A 149 9.87 3.65 12.78
N ILE A 150 9.79 4.50 11.75
CA ILE A 150 8.82 4.31 10.66
C ILE A 150 9.10 3.02 9.89
N ALA A 151 10.37 2.71 9.63
CA ALA A 151 10.74 1.46 8.97
C ALA A 151 10.33 0.23 9.80
N GLU A 152 10.49 0.28 11.13
CA GLU A 152 10.02 -0.74 12.05
C GLU A 152 8.50 -0.88 12.00
N LYS A 153 7.74 0.21 12.20
CA LYS A 153 6.27 0.22 12.11
C LYS A 153 5.75 -0.34 10.77
N LEU A 154 6.45 -0.05 9.67
CA LEU A 154 6.12 -0.57 8.35
C LEU A 154 6.34 -2.09 8.25
N ASN A 155 7.45 -2.59 8.81
CA ASN A 155 7.76 -4.02 8.85
C ASN A 155 6.84 -4.79 9.81
N GLU A 156 6.33 -4.12 10.85
CA GLU A 156 5.39 -4.68 11.81
C GLU A 156 3.92 -4.55 11.37
N PHE A 157 3.68 -4.03 10.16
CA PHE A 157 2.35 -3.84 9.57
C PHE A 157 1.43 -2.98 10.45
N GLU A 158 2.00 -1.98 11.13
CA GLU A 158 1.22 -1.08 11.99
C GLU A 158 0.37 -0.09 11.19
N TYR A 159 0.82 0.29 9.99
CA TYR A 159 0.07 1.16 9.09
C TYR A 159 -1.03 0.38 8.37
N LYS A 160 -2.28 0.70 8.68
CA LYS A 160 -3.46 0.14 8.01
C LYS A 160 -3.66 0.72 6.63
N VAL A 161 -3.45 2.03 6.49
CA VAL A 161 -3.61 2.78 5.24
C VAL A 161 -2.38 3.62 4.93
N HIS A 162 -2.15 3.91 3.65
CA HIS A 162 -0.99 4.67 3.19
C HIS A 162 -0.92 6.09 3.78
N GLY A 163 -2.09 6.66 4.16
CA GLY A 163 -2.19 7.95 4.83
C GLY A 163 -1.46 8.00 6.17
N GLU A 164 -1.54 6.94 6.98
CA GLU A 164 -0.88 6.87 8.30
C GLU A 164 0.64 6.84 8.14
N PHE A 165 1.14 6.10 7.15
CA PHE A 165 2.56 6.03 6.84
C PHE A 165 3.14 7.40 6.47
N ILE A 166 2.51 8.12 5.54
CA ILE A 166 3.05 9.42 5.10
C ILE A 166 2.94 10.47 6.20
N GLN A 167 1.94 10.37 7.08
CA GLN A 167 1.79 11.27 8.22
C GLN A 167 3.00 11.17 9.15
N ASP A 168 3.45 9.97 9.49
CA ASP A 168 4.63 9.80 10.35
C ASP A 168 5.93 10.26 9.65
N VAL A 169 6.05 10.02 8.34
CA VAL A 169 7.19 10.51 7.55
C VAL A 169 7.26 12.05 7.60
N ARG A 170 6.13 12.74 7.41
CA ARG A 170 6.07 14.21 7.50
C ARG A 170 6.34 14.70 8.92
N LEU A 171 5.73 14.04 9.91
CA LEU A 171 5.89 14.36 11.34
C LEU A 171 7.36 14.38 11.76
N THR A 172 8.18 13.48 11.22
CA THR A 172 9.63 13.45 11.47
C THR A 172 10.29 14.81 11.19
N PHE A 173 9.97 15.43 10.06
CA PHE A 173 10.56 16.70 9.64
C PHE A 173 9.84 17.89 10.26
N GLU A 174 8.52 17.82 10.42
CA GLU A 174 7.72 18.86 11.08
C GLU A 174 8.14 19.05 12.54
N ASN A 175 8.36 17.96 13.29
CA ASN A 175 8.89 18.02 14.65
C ASN A 175 10.25 18.73 14.70
N ALA A 176 11.13 18.44 13.74
CA ALA A 176 12.42 19.08 13.66
C ALA A 176 12.30 20.58 13.35
N MET A 177 11.36 20.99 12.50
CA MET A 177 11.08 22.41 12.23
C MET A 177 10.51 23.12 13.45
N ILE A 178 9.63 22.47 14.20
CA ILE A 178 9.03 23.02 15.43
C ILE A 178 10.11 23.25 16.49
N TYR A 179 10.90 22.23 16.80
CA TYR A 179 11.92 22.32 17.83
C TYR A 179 13.06 23.29 17.45
N ASN A 180 13.51 23.26 16.19
CA ASN A 180 14.63 24.09 15.72
C ASN A 180 14.16 25.43 15.11
N ARG A 181 13.00 25.96 15.50
CA ARG A 181 12.41 27.17 14.89
C ARG A 181 13.30 28.41 14.98
N ALA A 182 14.15 28.52 16.00
CA ALA A 182 15.13 29.59 16.14
C ALA A 182 16.16 29.63 14.99
N ASP A 183 16.35 28.50 14.30
CA ASP A 183 17.30 28.37 13.20
C ASP A 183 16.69 28.69 11.84
N LYS A 184 15.42 29.12 11.79
CA LYS A 184 14.69 29.38 10.55
C LYS A 184 15.37 30.41 9.65
N GLU A 185 15.94 31.44 10.25
CA GLU A 185 16.62 32.55 9.56
C GLU A 185 18.15 32.42 9.62
N ARG A 186 18.67 31.32 10.17
CA ARG A 186 20.12 31.09 10.24
C ARG A 186 20.68 30.89 8.83
N GLU A 187 21.74 31.63 8.51
CA GLU A 187 22.52 31.39 7.29
C GLU A 187 23.29 30.07 7.38
N GLY A 188 23.27 29.31 6.28
CA GLY A 188 23.99 28.04 6.18
C GLY A 188 23.18 26.80 6.58
N TRP A 189 23.89 25.72 6.89
CA TRP A 189 23.26 24.44 7.21
C TRP A 189 22.76 24.42 8.65
N SER A 190 21.51 23.99 8.84
CA SER A 190 20.90 23.75 10.15
C SER A 190 19.97 22.56 10.06
N VAL A 191 19.60 21.98 11.21
CA VAL A 191 18.60 20.90 11.25
C VAL A 191 17.25 21.41 10.73
N TYR A 192 16.91 22.68 10.97
CA TYR A 192 15.72 23.31 10.41
C TYR A 192 15.76 23.35 8.88
N SER A 193 16.84 23.87 8.27
CA SER A 193 16.94 23.95 6.81
C SER A 193 17.03 22.58 6.16
N ALA A 194 17.68 21.61 6.81
CA ALA A 194 17.67 20.21 6.40
C ALA A 194 16.26 19.61 6.42
N ALA A 195 15.47 19.85 7.48
CA ALA A 195 14.10 19.36 7.60
C ALA A 195 13.18 19.93 6.51
N VAL A 196 13.27 21.24 6.23
CA VAL A 196 12.51 21.89 5.13
C VAL A 196 12.85 21.25 3.78
N LEU A 197 14.14 21.05 3.50
CA LEU A 197 14.59 20.43 2.25
C LEU A 197 14.11 18.99 2.13
N MET A 198 14.20 18.21 3.21
CA MET A 198 13.77 16.82 3.20
C MET A 198 12.25 16.67 3.11
N LEU A 199 11.47 17.57 3.71
CA LEU A 199 10.01 17.59 3.57
C LEU A 199 9.58 17.84 2.11
N ALA A 200 10.26 18.75 1.40
CA ALA A 200 10.03 18.95 -0.04
C ALA A 200 10.36 17.69 -0.86
N VAL A 201 11.45 16.97 -0.51
CA VAL A 201 11.79 15.68 -1.12
C VAL A 201 10.69 14.64 -0.85
N VAL A 202 10.16 14.59 0.37
CA VAL A 202 9.05 13.69 0.73
C VAL A 202 7.82 13.97 -0.13
N ASP A 203 7.42 15.24 -0.29
CA ASP A 203 6.24 15.60 -1.07
C ASP A 203 6.38 15.23 -2.56
N ASP A 204 7.58 15.34 -3.12
CA ASP A 204 7.84 14.89 -4.49
C ASP A 204 7.80 13.36 -4.62
N LEU A 205 8.45 12.63 -3.70
CA LEU A 205 8.39 11.17 -3.69
C LEU A 205 6.97 10.66 -3.44
N TRP A 206 6.18 11.38 -2.65
CA TRP A 206 4.79 11.04 -2.39
C TRP A 206 3.91 11.24 -3.61
N GLY A 207 4.22 12.23 -4.46
CA GLY A 207 3.59 12.39 -5.77
C GLY A 207 3.71 11.13 -6.64
N ASP A 208 4.90 10.53 -6.67
CA ASP A 208 5.18 9.29 -7.40
C ASP A 208 4.50 8.07 -6.75
N VAL A 209 4.60 7.94 -5.42
CA VAL A 209 3.98 6.83 -4.68
C VAL A 209 2.46 6.83 -4.86
N THR A 210 1.81 7.99 -4.72
CA THR A 210 0.35 8.07 -4.88
C THR A 210 -0.10 7.71 -6.28
N LEU A 211 0.68 8.09 -7.30
CA LEU A 211 0.44 7.71 -8.69
C LEU A 211 0.56 6.19 -8.89
N GLU A 212 1.63 5.58 -8.38
CA GLU A 212 1.87 4.14 -8.47
C GLU A 212 0.77 3.32 -7.76
N VAL A 213 0.37 3.73 -6.56
CA VAL A 213 -0.68 3.04 -5.78
C VAL A 213 -2.03 3.12 -6.51
N MET A 214 -2.41 4.30 -6.99
CA MET A 214 -3.69 4.50 -7.66
C MET A 214 -3.74 3.80 -9.03
N GLU A 215 -2.64 3.79 -9.77
CA GLU A 215 -2.53 3.03 -11.02
C GLU A 215 -2.73 1.53 -10.77
N LYS A 216 -2.01 0.95 -9.80
CA LYS A 216 -2.14 -0.47 -9.44
C LYS A 216 -3.54 -0.82 -8.97
N PHE A 217 -4.20 0.08 -8.24
CA PHE A 217 -5.58 -0.12 -7.80
C PHE A 217 -6.53 -0.18 -9.01
N ARG A 218 -6.51 0.85 -9.87
CA ARG A 218 -7.38 0.92 -11.06
C ARG A 218 -7.15 -0.27 -12.00
N ARG A 219 -5.88 -0.63 -12.25
CA ARG A 219 -5.52 -1.80 -13.06
C ARG A 219 -6.08 -3.10 -12.49
N ARG A 220 -5.96 -3.32 -11.18
CA ARG A 220 -6.51 -4.52 -10.51
C ARG A 220 -8.01 -4.61 -10.66
N GLU A 221 -8.70 -3.49 -10.56
CA GLU A 221 -10.16 -3.44 -10.68
C GLU A 221 -10.62 -3.75 -12.10
N LEU A 222 -9.94 -3.22 -13.13
CA LEU A 222 -10.20 -3.58 -14.53
C LEU A 222 -10.00 -5.08 -14.79
N LEU A 223 -8.88 -5.65 -14.34
CA LEU A 223 -8.62 -7.09 -14.47
C LEU A 223 -9.62 -7.94 -13.69
N ARG A 224 -10.16 -7.43 -12.56
CA ARG A 224 -11.21 -8.10 -11.80
C ARG A 224 -12.51 -8.14 -12.59
N LYS A 225 -12.93 -7.01 -13.16
CA LYS A 225 -14.12 -6.92 -14.04
C LYS A 225 -13.99 -7.86 -15.23
N GLU A 226 -12.82 -7.91 -15.87
CA GLU A 226 -12.54 -8.82 -17.00
C GLU A 226 -12.74 -10.28 -16.61
N ARG A 227 -12.10 -10.75 -15.53
CA ARG A 227 -12.27 -12.13 -15.03
C ARG A 227 -13.73 -12.48 -14.73
N MET A 228 -14.48 -11.54 -14.16
CA MET A 228 -15.90 -11.74 -13.87
C MET A 228 -16.74 -11.85 -15.14
N SER A 229 -16.46 -11.01 -16.15
CA SER A 229 -17.12 -11.05 -17.46
C SER A 229 -16.81 -12.36 -18.20
N GLU A 230 -15.56 -12.79 -18.20
CA GLU A 230 -15.13 -14.05 -18.83
C GLU A 230 -15.77 -15.26 -18.14
N ALA A 231 -15.82 -15.28 -16.81
CA ALA A 231 -16.50 -16.33 -16.06
C ALA A 231 -18.01 -16.39 -16.38
N LYS A 232 -18.66 -15.23 -16.57
CA LYS A 232 -20.06 -15.15 -16.97
C LYS A 232 -20.28 -15.70 -18.39
N ARG A 233 -19.38 -15.37 -19.33
CA ARG A 233 -19.40 -15.91 -20.70
C ARG A 233 -19.22 -17.43 -20.72
N LYS A 234 -18.25 -17.97 -19.98
CA LYS A 234 -18.01 -19.42 -19.87
C LYS A 234 -19.22 -20.17 -19.31
N ARG A 235 -19.95 -19.57 -18.35
CA ARG A 235 -21.21 -20.14 -17.82
C ARG A 235 -22.34 -20.13 -18.86
N ALA A 236 -22.45 -19.07 -19.65
CA ALA A 236 -23.46 -18.97 -20.70
C ALA A 236 -23.21 -19.99 -21.83
N ASP A 237 -21.97 -20.10 -22.31
CA ASP A 237 -21.58 -21.06 -23.36
C ASP A 237 -21.79 -22.52 -22.92
N GLY A 238 -21.51 -22.83 -21.65
CA GLY A 238 -21.83 -24.14 -21.06
C GLY A 238 -23.33 -24.49 -21.07
N SER A 239 -24.23 -23.49 -21.04
CA SER A 239 -25.67 -23.69 -21.17
C SER A 239 -26.12 -23.85 -22.64
N GLU A 240 -25.41 -23.20 -23.57
CA GLU A 240 -25.70 -23.22 -25.02
C GLU A 240 -25.27 -24.53 -25.68
N VAL A 241 -24.21 -25.19 -25.20
CA VAL A 241 -23.81 -26.54 -25.66
C VAL A 241 -24.92 -27.57 -25.40
N GLY A 242 -25.70 -27.41 -24.32
CA GLY A 242 -26.90 -28.22 -24.04
C GLY A 242 -28.01 -28.02 -25.07
N ALA A 243 -28.25 -26.78 -25.49
CA ALA A 243 -29.26 -26.43 -26.50
C ALA A 243 -28.82 -26.79 -27.94
N THR A 244 -27.53 -26.70 -28.26
CA THR A 244 -26.99 -27.00 -29.60
C THR A 244 -27.06 -28.49 -29.92
N ARG A 245 -26.94 -29.36 -28.90
CA ARG A 245 -27.13 -30.82 -29.05
C ARG A 245 -28.56 -31.19 -29.48
N VAL A 246 -29.56 -30.38 -29.13
CA VAL A 246 -30.96 -30.56 -29.55
C VAL A 246 -31.16 -30.07 -31.00
N LYS A 247 -30.47 -29.01 -31.43
CA LYS A 247 -30.59 -28.45 -32.80
C LYS A 247 -29.90 -29.26 -33.90
N LEU A 248 -28.84 -30.02 -33.59
CA LEU A 248 -28.14 -30.85 -34.59
C LEU A 248 -28.94 -32.08 -35.07
N GLN A 249 -30.10 -32.38 -34.45
CA GLN A 249 -31.01 -33.42 -34.94
C GLN A 249 -31.93 -32.94 -36.10
N LEU A 250 -31.88 -31.66 -36.48
CA LEU A 250 -32.81 -31.02 -37.41
C LEU A 250 -32.13 -30.35 -38.62
N MET A 251 -31.19 -31.02 -39.29
CA MET A 251 -30.69 -30.58 -40.61
C MET A 251 -31.32 -31.36 -41.78
N PRO A 252 -31.46 -30.76 -42.97
CA PRO A 252 -32.35 -31.25 -44.03
C PRO A 252 -31.79 -32.45 -44.80
N SER A 253 -32.71 -33.19 -45.44
CA SER A 253 -32.54 -34.47 -46.11
C SER A 253 -31.41 -34.55 -47.15
N ARG A 254 -30.84 -35.78 -47.23
CA ARG A 254 -29.77 -36.22 -48.14
C ARG A 254 -30.07 -35.90 -49.61
N PRO A 255 -29.07 -35.60 -50.45
CA PRO A 255 -29.26 -35.47 -51.89
C PRO A 255 -29.73 -36.80 -52.51
N ASN A 256 -30.65 -36.71 -53.48
CA ASN A 256 -31.32 -37.87 -54.08
C ASN A 256 -30.35 -38.67 -54.97
N MET A 257 -30.03 -39.90 -54.53
CA MET A 257 -29.05 -40.79 -55.16
C MET A 257 -29.50 -41.32 -56.52
N GLU A 258 -30.79 -41.28 -56.86
CA GLU A 258 -31.38 -41.87 -58.07
C GLU A 258 -30.96 -41.18 -59.37
N ARG A 259 -30.45 -39.95 -59.31
CA ARG A 259 -30.00 -39.19 -60.49
C ARG A 259 -28.51 -39.32 -60.84
N MET A 260 -27.74 -40.06 -60.05
CA MET A 260 -26.28 -40.19 -60.22
C MET A 260 -25.89 -41.49 -60.91
N ASN A 261 -24.91 -41.41 -61.82
CA ASN A 261 -24.35 -42.56 -62.50
C ASN A 261 -23.44 -43.40 -61.56
N LYS A 262 -23.08 -44.63 -61.97
CA LYS A 262 -22.37 -45.60 -61.12
C LYS A 262 -20.99 -45.11 -60.65
N SER A 263 -20.31 -44.31 -61.47
CA SER A 263 -19.02 -43.70 -61.13
C SER A 263 -19.17 -42.55 -60.11
N GLU A 264 -20.16 -41.68 -60.29
CA GLU A 264 -20.48 -40.59 -59.35
C GLU A 264 -20.88 -41.13 -57.98
N ARG A 265 -21.69 -42.19 -57.91
CA ARG A 265 -22.07 -42.81 -56.63
C ARG A 265 -20.86 -43.35 -55.86
N LYS A 266 -19.93 -44.02 -56.55
CA LYS A 266 -18.68 -44.51 -55.94
C LYS A 266 -17.74 -43.38 -55.52
N ALA A 267 -17.68 -42.28 -56.27
CA ALA A 267 -16.87 -41.11 -55.94
C ALA A 267 -17.41 -40.38 -54.70
N GLU A 268 -18.73 -40.17 -54.63
CA GLU A 268 -19.40 -39.54 -53.49
C GLU A 268 -19.30 -40.40 -52.22
N GLU A 269 -19.40 -41.72 -52.34
CA GLU A 269 -19.18 -42.63 -51.21
C GLU A 269 -17.74 -42.60 -50.68
N LYS A 270 -16.74 -42.58 -51.58
CA LYS A 270 -15.32 -42.40 -51.19
C LYS A 270 -15.08 -41.05 -50.52
N ARG A 271 -15.68 -39.98 -51.05
CA ARG A 271 -15.58 -38.62 -50.50
C ARG A 271 -16.21 -38.55 -49.10
N ARG A 272 -17.37 -39.16 -48.90
CA ARG A 272 -18.02 -39.28 -47.57
C ARG A 272 -17.19 -40.10 -46.59
N LYS A 273 -16.56 -41.20 -47.03
CA LYS A 273 -15.70 -42.02 -46.18
C LYS A 273 -14.43 -41.28 -45.75
N ARG A 274 -13.87 -40.43 -46.63
CA ARG A 274 -12.75 -39.52 -46.29
C ARG A 274 -13.20 -38.42 -45.32
N ALA A 275 -14.32 -37.76 -45.60
CA ALA A 275 -14.87 -36.72 -44.73
C ALA A 275 -15.16 -37.23 -43.31
N ARG A 276 -15.70 -38.45 -43.17
CA ARG A 276 -15.93 -39.08 -41.85
C ARG A 276 -14.63 -39.34 -41.09
N ARG A 277 -13.57 -39.80 -41.78
CA ARG A 277 -12.26 -40.05 -41.16
C ARG A 277 -11.58 -38.74 -40.73
N GLU A 278 -11.64 -37.71 -41.57
CA GLU A 278 -11.11 -36.38 -41.23
C GLU A 278 -11.86 -35.75 -40.06
N GLU A 279 -13.20 -35.90 -40.01
CA GLU A 279 -14.01 -35.41 -38.89
C GLU A 279 -13.70 -36.16 -37.58
N GLU A 280 -13.47 -37.46 -37.65
CA GLU A 280 -13.08 -38.28 -36.49
C GLU A 280 -11.69 -37.91 -35.96
N ILE A 281 -10.72 -37.66 -36.86
CA ILE A 281 -9.38 -37.17 -36.51
C ILE A 281 -9.45 -35.76 -35.92
N ALA A 282 -10.24 -34.86 -36.51
CA ALA A 282 -10.43 -33.50 -35.98
C ALA A 282 -11.09 -33.52 -34.60
N ARG A 283 -12.06 -34.42 -34.37
CA ARG A 283 -12.71 -34.59 -33.06
C ARG A 283 -11.75 -35.18 -32.01
N SER A 284 -10.91 -36.14 -32.38
CA SER A 284 -9.93 -36.73 -31.44
C SER A 284 -8.81 -35.74 -31.09
N GLU A 285 -8.31 -34.99 -32.07
CA GLU A 285 -7.33 -33.91 -31.90
C GLU A 285 -7.88 -32.79 -31.00
N LYS A 286 -9.13 -32.37 -31.24
CA LYS A 286 -9.82 -31.38 -30.39
C LYS A 286 -9.94 -31.87 -28.95
N ARG A 287 -10.37 -33.13 -28.73
CA ARG A 287 -10.47 -33.75 -27.39
C ARG A 287 -9.12 -33.77 -26.69
N ARG A 288 -8.05 -34.14 -27.40
CA ARG A 288 -6.67 -34.16 -26.87
C ARG A 288 -6.21 -32.76 -26.44
N ARG A 289 -6.44 -31.74 -27.27
CA ARG A 289 -6.09 -30.34 -26.95
C ARG A 289 -6.86 -29.80 -25.75
N THR A 290 -8.16 -30.07 -25.65
CA THR A 290 -8.95 -29.68 -24.48
C THR A 290 -8.55 -30.41 -23.21
N ALA A 291 -8.14 -31.68 -23.29
CA ALA A 291 -7.66 -32.44 -22.13
C ALA A 291 -6.34 -31.86 -21.60
N VAL A 292 -5.40 -31.53 -22.49
CA VAL A 292 -4.10 -30.91 -22.12
C VAL A 292 -4.30 -29.51 -21.55
N ALA A 293 -5.18 -28.69 -22.15
CA ALA A 293 -5.49 -27.36 -21.62
C ALA A 293 -6.17 -27.43 -20.24
N ALA A 294 -7.07 -28.39 -20.03
CA ALA A 294 -7.73 -28.60 -18.74
C ALA A 294 -6.74 -29.05 -17.65
N THR A 295 -5.73 -29.87 -17.99
CA THR A 295 -4.70 -30.26 -17.03
C THR A 295 -3.76 -29.11 -16.67
N ASP A 296 -3.38 -28.27 -17.64
CA ASP A 296 -2.52 -27.10 -17.40
C ASP A 296 -3.22 -26.03 -16.55
N ASP A 297 -4.49 -25.76 -16.84
CA ASP A 297 -5.30 -24.83 -16.06
C ASP A 297 -5.57 -25.37 -14.65
N ALA A 298 -5.82 -26.67 -14.50
CA ALA A 298 -5.95 -27.31 -13.19
C ALA A 298 -4.65 -27.23 -12.37
N LEU A 299 -3.48 -27.37 -13.03
CA LEU A 299 -2.18 -27.23 -12.37
C LEU A 299 -1.95 -25.79 -11.89
N ARG A 300 -2.21 -24.79 -12.75
CA ARG A 300 -2.10 -23.37 -12.38
C ARG A 300 -3.08 -22.99 -11.27
N GLU A 301 -4.29 -23.51 -11.29
CA GLU A 301 -5.28 -23.26 -10.26
C GLU A 301 -4.88 -23.91 -8.92
N ALA A 302 -4.33 -25.13 -8.96
CA ALA A 302 -3.77 -25.80 -7.79
C ALA A 302 -2.59 -25.03 -7.19
N GLU A 303 -1.69 -24.50 -8.03
CA GLU A 303 -0.55 -23.69 -7.60
C GLU A 303 -1.00 -22.35 -6.99
N LEU A 304 -1.97 -21.67 -7.60
CA LEU A 304 -2.59 -20.46 -7.05
C LEU A 304 -3.31 -20.72 -5.72
N ARG A 305 -4.02 -21.85 -5.58
CA ARG A 305 -4.68 -22.26 -4.33
C ARG A 305 -3.64 -22.56 -3.25
N SER A 306 -2.57 -23.28 -3.59
CA SER A 306 -1.44 -23.54 -2.69
C SER A 306 -0.81 -22.23 -2.20
N ARG A 307 -0.53 -21.30 -3.12
CA ARG A 307 0.06 -20.00 -2.79
C ARG A 307 -0.85 -19.13 -1.92
N ARG A 308 -2.17 -19.15 -2.17
CA ARG A 308 -3.17 -18.47 -1.31
C ARG A 308 -3.26 -19.10 0.08
N LYS A 309 -3.15 -20.43 0.17
CA LYS A 309 -3.16 -21.14 1.45
C LYS A 309 -1.92 -20.79 2.28
N LEU A 310 -0.74 -20.77 1.64
CA LEU A 310 0.51 -20.34 2.27
C LEU A 310 0.40 -18.88 2.75
N GLN A 311 -0.05 -17.97 1.88
CA GLN A 311 -0.23 -16.56 2.23
C GLN A 311 -1.24 -16.36 3.39
N LYS A 312 -2.30 -17.18 3.46
CA LYS A 312 -3.25 -17.16 4.57
C LYS A 312 -2.65 -17.68 5.88
N GLN A 313 -1.77 -18.69 5.82
CA GLN A 313 -1.02 -19.17 6.98
C GLN A 313 -0.02 -18.13 7.47
N GLU A 314 0.78 -17.54 6.57
CA GLU A 314 1.69 -16.44 6.90
C GLU A 314 0.94 -15.26 7.54
N MET A 315 -0.25 -14.92 7.03
CA MET A 315 -1.08 -13.86 7.60
C MET A 315 -1.62 -14.23 8.99
N ALA A 316 -2.04 -15.47 9.21
CA ALA A 316 -2.50 -15.95 10.51
C ALA A 316 -1.36 -15.97 11.55
N GLU A 317 -0.16 -16.42 11.14
CA GLU A 317 1.03 -16.40 11.99
C GLU A 317 1.45 -14.96 12.32
N ALA A 318 1.40 -14.04 11.37
CA ALA A 318 1.68 -12.63 11.60
C ALA A 318 0.70 -11.99 12.60
N VAL A 319 -0.60 -12.28 12.47
CA VAL A 319 -1.63 -11.81 13.43
C VAL A 319 -1.40 -12.42 14.80
N HIS A 320 -1.11 -13.72 14.90
CA HIS A 320 -0.85 -14.35 16.19
C HIS A 320 0.42 -13.78 16.85
N LEU A 321 1.47 -13.52 16.06
CA LEU A 321 2.69 -12.91 16.57
C LEU A 321 2.44 -11.48 17.07
N ARG A 322 1.60 -10.72 16.39
CA ARG A 322 1.15 -9.39 16.82
C ARG A 322 0.41 -9.45 18.15
N GLU A 323 -0.56 -10.34 18.30
CA GLU A 323 -1.29 -10.52 19.57
C GLU A 323 -0.34 -10.90 20.73
N GLN A 324 0.64 -11.77 20.47
CA GLN A 324 1.65 -12.12 21.49
C GLN A 324 2.52 -10.93 21.89
N ARG A 325 2.86 -10.05 20.94
CA ARG A 325 3.65 -8.83 21.20
C ARG A 325 2.85 -7.81 21.99
N GLU A 326 1.59 -7.55 21.60
CA GLU A 326 0.68 -6.66 22.33
C GLU A 326 0.50 -7.15 23.78
N LEU A 327 0.37 -8.47 24.00
CA LEU A 327 0.28 -9.04 25.34
C LEU A 327 1.58 -8.87 26.15
N ARG A 328 2.76 -8.99 25.51
CA ARG A 328 4.06 -8.75 26.17
C ARG A 328 4.24 -7.29 26.53
N ALA A 329 3.94 -6.38 25.60
CA ALA A 329 3.99 -4.94 25.84
C ALA A 329 3.05 -4.53 26.99
N ALA A 330 1.81 -5.04 27.02
CA ALA A 330 0.87 -4.81 28.10
C ALA A 330 1.38 -5.33 29.46
N LYS A 331 2.07 -6.49 29.48
CA LYS A 331 2.70 -7.02 30.70
C LYS A 331 3.87 -6.16 31.16
N GLU A 332 4.72 -5.72 30.25
CA GLU A 332 5.85 -4.83 30.57
C GLU A 332 5.36 -3.47 31.08
N GLU A 333 4.31 -2.93 30.48
CA GLU A 333 3.66 -1.70 30.96
C GLU A 333 3.05 -1.89 32.35
N ALA A 334 2.34 -3.00 32.59
CA ALA A 334 1.80 -3.33 33.91
C ALA A 334 2.91 -3.50 34.96
N GLU A 335 4.03 -4.14 34.61
CA GLU A 335 5.21 -4.21 35.48
C GLU A 335 5.81 -2.82 35.74
N ARG A 336 5.87 -1.96 34.72
CA ARG A 336 6.38 -0.60 34.85
C ARG A 336 5.51 0.23 35.79
N VAL A 337 4.18 0.14 35.65
CA VAL A 337 3.20 0.75 36.55
C VAL A 337 3.38 0.20 37.97
N ARG A 338 3.51 -1.12 38.13
CA ARG A 338 3.76 -1.75 39.45
C ARG A 338 5.06 -1.27 40.09
N ARG A 339 6.15 -1.16 39.31
CA ARG A 339 7.45 -0.65 39.78
C ARG A 339 7.36 0.84 40.14
N ALA A 340 6.62 1.64 39.37
CA ALA A 340 6.38 3.05 39.69
C ALA A 340 5.57 3.19 40.99
N GLN A 341 4.52 2.38 41.18
CA GLN A 341 3.75 2.31 42.43
C GLN A 341 4.64 1.94 43.62
N MET A 342 5.52 0.93 43.46
CA MET A 342 6.46 0.53 44.51
C MET A 342 7.54 1.58 44.79
N LYS A 343 8.02 2.33 43.78
CA LYS A 343 8.94 3.46 43.98
C LYS A 343 8.27 4.63 44.71
N LEU A 344 6.98 4.89 44.45
CA LEU A 344 6.19 5.86 45.20
C LEU A 344 6.10 5.47 46.70
N ASN A 345 6.04 4.17 46.99
CA ASN A 345 6.05 3.64 48.36
C ASN A 345 7.44 3.64 49.02
N ALA A 346 8.54 3.54 48.27
CA ALA A 346 9.89 3.63 48.82
C ALA A 346 10.24 5.04 49.31
N ALA A 347 9.69 6.09 48.69
CA ALA A 347 9.82 7.47 49.15
C ALA A 347 9.12 7.72 50.51
N ALA A 348 8.19 6.87 50.93
CA ALA A 348 7.58 6.91 52.26
C ALA A 348 8.48 6.30 53.36
N TRP A 349 9.59 5.65 52.98
CA TRP A 349 10.52 4.95 53.87
C TRP A 349 11.89 5.64 53.91
N THR A 350 11.92 6.92 54.27
CA THR A 350 13.19 7.65 54.40
C THR A 350 13.90 7.39 55.72
N GLY A 351 13.24 6.80 56.72
CA GLY A 351 13.81 6.59 58.07
C GLY A 351 14.13 7.90 58.82
N VAL A 352 13.87 9.05 58.21
CA VAL A 352 14.12 10.38 58.79
C VAL A 352 12.86 10.82 59.52
N LEU A 353 12.98 10.97 60.84
CA LEU A 353 11.92 11.57 61.65
C LEU A 353 11.74 13.03 61.22
N LEU A 354 10.50 13.47 61.03
CA LEU A 354 10.19 14.87 60.72
C LEU A 354 9.82 15.65 62.00
N PRO A 355 10.16 16.95 62.09
CA PRO A 355 9.74 17.81 63.20
C PRO A 355 8.22 17.88 63.27
N ALA A 356 7.64 17.75 64.46
CA ALA A 356 6.20 17.86 64.64
C ALA A 356 5.71 19.27 64.25
N ALA A 357 4.88 19.37 63.20
CA ALA A 357 4.14 20.59 62.90
C ALA A 357 3.12 20.83 64.03
N ALA A 358 3.03 22.07 64.50
CA ALA A 358 2.18 22.45 65.63
C ALA A 358 0.69 22.33 65.27
N THR A 359 0.11 21.15 65.48
CA THR A 359 -1.34 20.95 65.51
C THR A 359 -1.76 20.43 66.87
N THR A 360 -2.61 21.23 67.51
CA THR A 360 -3.26 20.97 68.78
C THR A 360 -4.35 19.90 68.62
N ALA A 361 -4.15 18.69 69.15
CA ALA A 361 -5.28 17.81 69.51
C ALA A 361 -4.88 16.64 70.43
N GLY A 362 -5.62 16.50 71.53
CA GLY A 362 -6.20 15.22 71.96
C GLY A 362 -5.30 14.24 72.73
N LYS A 363 -5.54 14.13 74.04
CA LYS A 363 -5.05 13.05 74.90
C LYS A 363 -5.61 11.69 74.45
N ALA A 364 -4.84 10.93 73.69
CA ALA A 364 -5.03 9.49 73.55
C ALA A 364 -3.66 8.79 73.70
N THR A 365 -3.52 7.95 74.71
CA THR A 365 -2.30 7.18 74.96
C THR A 365 -2.20 6.04 73.95
N SER A 366 -1.67 6.36 72.77
CA SER A 366 -1.35 5.41 71.71
C SER A 366 -0.25 4.43 72.15
N PHE A 367 -0.29 3.21 71.61
CA PHE A 367 0.73 2.16 71.75
C PHE A 367 2.16 2.69 71.58
N TRP A 368 2.36 3.68 70.70
CA TRP A 368 3.65 4.31 70.43
C TRP A 368 4.18 5.18 71.57
N SER A 369 3.31 5.79 72.38
CA SER A 369 3.70 6.62 73.52
C SER A 369 4.48 5.82 74.58
N LYS A 370 4.10 4.55 74.81
CA LYS A 370 4.78 3.67 75.78
C LYS A 370 6.13 3.15 75.27
N LYS A 371 6.27 2.93 73.96
CA LYS A 371 7.53 2.42 73.36
C LYS A 371 8.59 3.51 73.20
N ARG A 372 8.16 4.78 73.10
CA ARG A 372 9.04 5.94 72.88
C ARG A 372 9.99 6.22 74.03
N ALA A 373 9.54 6.03 75.28
CA ALA A 373 10.37 6.18 76.48
C ALA A 373 11.52 5.16 76.55
N LYS A 374 11.32 3.95 76.00
CA LYS A 374 12.36 2.89 75.97
C LYS A 374 13.41 3.08 74.89
N LEU A 375 13.15 3.91 73.87
CA LEU A 375 14.03 4.12 72.72
C LEU A 375 14.75 5.48 72.74
N HIS A 376 14.60 6.27 73.81
CA HIS A 376 15.20 7.60 73.98
C HIS A 376 14.99 8.57 72.79
N ILE A 377 13.83 8.50 72.12
CA ILE A 377 13.51 9.37 70.99
C ILE A 377 12.93 10.71 71.51
N PRO A 378 13.52 11.87 71.18
CA PRO A 378 13.03 13.19 71.61
C PRO A 378 11.57 13.46 71.22
N ALA A 379 10.85 14.23 72.04
CA ALA A 379 9.43 14.56 71.82
C ALA A 379 9.17 15.36 70.54
N THR A 380 10.19 16.01 69.99
CA THR A 380 10.14 16.88 68.82
C THR A 380 9.96 16.17 67.47
N PHE A 381 10.09 14.84 67.44
CA PHE A 381 10.18 14.06 66.20
C PHE A 381 9.08 13.01 66.07
N GLN A 382 8.26 13.03 65.00
CA GLN A 382 7.26 11.98 64.79
C GLN A 382 7.79 10.84 63.89
N PRO A 383 7.45 9.56 64.19
CA PRO A 383 7.69 8.47 63.23
C PRO A 383 6.92 8.75 61.94
N PRO A 384 7.46 8.35 60.77
CA PRO A 384 6.75 8.50 59.50
C PRO A 384 5.38 7.82 59.58
N ALA A 385 4.36 8.49 59.06
CA ALA A 385 3.01 7.96 59.02
C ALA A 385 3.00 6.68 58.17
N ILE A 386 2.88 5.54 58.83
CA ILE A 386 2.56 4.28 58.16
C ILE A 386 1.07 4.38 57.87
N ASN A 387 0.70 4.59 56.60
CA ASN A 387 -0.69 4.43 56.19
C ASN A 387 -1.14 3.01 56.59
N ALA A 388 -2.17 2.93 57.43
CA ALA A 388 -2.92 1.70 57.67
C ALA A 388 -3.73 1.32 56.43
#